data_AF-A0A1G9RRC1-F1
#
_entry.id   AF-A0A1G9RRC1-F1
#
_cell.length_a   1.000
_cell.length_b   1.000
_cell.length_c   1.000
_cell.angle_alpha   90.00
_cell.angle_beta   90.00
_cell.angle_gamma   90.00
#
_symmetry.space_group_name_H-M   'P 1'
#
loop_
_entity.id
_entity.type
_entity.pdbx_description
1 polymer ?
#
loop_
_entity_poly.entity_id
_entity_poly.type
_entity_poly.pdbx_seq_one_letter_code
_entity_poly.pdbx_strand_id
1 'polypeptide(L)'
;MTKTEFLKKYEAEKLDIGEYILVLDDITDESLVLGCAHDQGIWKVYETRERGGHFIMKELDNENDAFDYFYQIVLSHHKRTNN
;
A
#
# COMPACT_ATOMS: atom_id res chain seq x y z
N MET A 1 -12.42 0.64 2.36
CA MET A 1 -12.36 -0.16 3.60
C MET A 1 -11.46 0.53 4.61
N THR A 2 -11.61 0.30 5.92
CA THR A 2 -10.71 0.89 6.94
C THR A 2 -9.34 0.19 6.99
N LYS A 3 -8.34 0.83 7.63
CA LYS A 3 -7.01 0.22 7.87
C LYS A 3 -7.11 -1.15 8.55
N THR A 4 -7.97 -1.26 9.55
CA THR A 4 -8.17 -2.51 10.31
C THR A 4 -8.80 -3.60 9.45
N GLU A 5 -9.78 -3.27 8.61
CA GLU A 5 -10.38 -4.22 7.68
C GLU A 5 -9.36 -4.69 6.63
N PHE A 6 -8.54 -3.78 6.13
CA PHE A 6 -7.46 -4.11 5.21
C PHE A 6 -6.50 -5.15 5.82
N LEU A 7 -5.99 -4.92 7.04
CA LEU A 7 -5.08 -5.84 7.70
C LEU A 7 -5.71 -7.23 7.90
N LYS A 8 -6.98 -7.27 8.34
CA LYS A 8 -7.72 -8.53 8.49
C LYS A 8 -7.80 -9.30 7.17
N LYS A 9 -8.08 -8.61 6.05
CA LYS A 9 -8.13 -9.25 4.72
C LYS A 9 -6.75 -9.70 4.27
N TYR A 10 -5.74 -8.85 4.42
CA TYR A 10 -4.35 -9.14 4.07
C TYR A 10 -3.86 -10.43 4.75
N GLU A 11 -4.11 -10.56 6.05
CA GLU A 11 -3.75 -11.76 6.81
C GLU A 11 -4.64 -12.97 6.48
N ALA A 12 -5.95 -12.79 6.36
CA ALA A 12 -6.89 -13.87 6.10
C ALA A 12 -6.69 -14.52 4.71
N GLU A 13 -6.41 -13.70 3.70
CA GLU A 13 -6.18 -14.14 2.33
C GLU A 13 -4.71 -14.51 2.07
N LYS A 14 -3.83 -14.32 3.07
CA LYS A 14 -2.39 -14.58 2.97
C LYS A 14 -1.78 -13.90 1.75
N LEU A 15 -2.09 -12.63 1.58
CA LEU A 15 -1.60 -11.85 0.44
C LEU A 15 -0.07 -11.77 0.52
N ASP A 16 0.55 -12.31 -0.51
CA ASP A 16 1.98 -12.26 -0.72
C ASP A 16 2.30 -11.16 -1.74
N ILE A 17 3.13 -10.19 -1.38
CA ILE A 17 3.55 -9.09 -2.26
C ILE A 17 5.01 -9.25 -2.72
N GLY A 18 5.55 -10.48 -2.63
CA GLY A 18 6.93 -10.78 -2.97
C GLY A 18 7.93 -10.05 -2.08
N GLU A 19 8.92 -9.39 -2.70
CA GLU A 19 9.97 -8.64 -2.01
C GLU A 19 9.50 -7.29 -1.46
N TYR A 20 8.25 -6.89 -1.76
CA TYR A 20 7.73 -5.62 -1.25
C TYR A 20 7.39 -5.69 0.24
N ILE A 21 7.60 -4.59 0.94
CA ILE A 21 7.26 -4.40 2.34
C ILE A 21 6.03 -3.50 2.43
N LEU A 22 5.16 -3.77 3.40
CA LEU A 22 3.94 -3.01 3.62
C LEU A 22 4.12 -1.94 4.71
N VAL A 23 3.80 -0.68 4.43
CA VAL A 23 3.88 0.43 5.41
C VAL A 23 2.60 1.27 5.41
N LEU A 24 1.92 1.39 6.56
CA LEU A 24 0.56 1.96 6.64
C LEU A 24 0.42 3.21 7.52
N ASP A 25 1.53 3.78 7.99
CA ASP A 25 1.53 4.87 8.97
C ASP A 25 2.31 6.08 8.46
N ASP A 26 3.46 5.84 7.84
CA ASP A 26 4.38 6.89 7.40
C ASP A 26 4.77 6.71 5.92
N ILE A 27 5.29 7.79 5.32
CA ILE A 27 5.97 7.73 4.02
C ILE A 27 7.45 7.46 4.28
N THR A 28 7.97 6.39 3.68
CA THR A 28 9.39 6.00 3.79
C THR A 28 10.08 6.07 2.43
N ASP A 29 11.39 6.27 2.46
CA ASP A 29 12.28 6.17 1.30
C ASP A 29 12.98 4.81 1.20
N GLU A 30 12.61 3.85 2.05
CA GLU A 30 13.06 2.47 1.96
C GLU A 30 12.68 1.85 0.62
N SER A 31 13.56 1.01 0.06
CA SER A 31 13.33 0.35 -1.22
C SER A 31 12.24 -0.72 -1.15
N LEU A 32 11.48 -0.88 -2.24
CA LEU A 32 10.46 -1.92 -2.41
C LEU A 32 9.37 -1.85 -1.32
N VAL A 33 8.80 -0.67 -1.10
CA VAL A 33 7.72 -0.44 -0.15
C VAL A 33 6.44 -0.15 -0.91
N LEU A 34 5.35 -0.80 -0.49
CA LEU A 34 3.98 -0.40 -0.81
C LEU A 34 3.38 0.21 0.44
N GLY A 35 2.93 1.46 0.33
CA GLY A 35 2.38 2.14 1.49
C GLY A 35 1.14 2.97 1.24
N CYS A 36 0.42 3.20 2.34
CA CYS A 36 -0.75 4.05 2.42
C CYS A 36 -0.66 4.84 3.72
N ALA A 37 -0.34 6.13 3.63
CA ALA A 37 -0.12 6.98 4.78
C ALA A 37 -0.98 8.24 4.71
N HIS A 38 -1.36 8.77 5.88
CA HIS A 38 -2.05 10.05 5.98
C HIS A 38 -1.03 11.16 6.20
N ASP A 39 -0.82 11.99 5.19
CA ASP A 39 0.16 13.06 5.21
C ASP A 39 -0.48 14.39 4.80
N GLN A 40 -0.24 15.43 5.60
CA GLN A 40 -0.78 16.78 5.39
C GLN A 40 -2.31 16.86 5.23
N GLY A 41 -3.04 15.94 5.85
CA GLY A 41 -4.50 15.90 5.77
C GLY A 41 -5.06 15.08 4.61
N ILE A 42 -4.22 14.51 3.75
CA ILE A 42 -4.60 13.71 2.58
C ILE A 42 -4.02 12.31 2.72
N TRP A 43 -4.77 11.29 2.32
CA TRP A 43 -4.26 9.92 2.22
C TRP A 43 -3.48 9.74 0.93
N LYS A 44 -2.23 9.30 1.05
CA LYS A 44 -1.31 9.07 -0.06
C LYS A 44 -1.00 7.59 -0.15
N VAL A 45 -1.38 7.00 -1.28
CA VAL A 45 -0.96 5.65 -1.66
C VAL A 45 0.31 5.79 -2.47
N TYR A 46 1.38 5.14 -2.02
CA TYR A 46 2.71 5.30 -2.60
C TYR A 46 3.43 3.96 -2.76
N GLU A 47 4.39 3.94 -3.69
CA GLU A 47 5.30 2.82 -3.92
C GLU A 47 6.73 3.37 -4.02
N THR A 48 7.68 2.68 -3.41
CA THR A 48 9.11 2.99 -3.58
C THR A 48 9.77 1.96 -4.48
N ARG A 49 10.81 2.39 -5.20
CA ARG A 49 11.59 1.54 -6.10
C ARG A 49 13.04 1.44 -5.64
N GLU A 50 13.73 0.39 -6.07
CA GLU A 50 15.13 0.10 -5.68
C GLU A 50 16.14 1.22 -5.92
N ARG A 51 15.87 2.18 -6.82
CA ARG A 51 16.78 3.29 -7.16
C ARG A 51 16.53 4.57 -6.37
N GLY A 52 15.75 4.49 -5.30
CA GLY A 52 15.45 5.60 -4.40
C GLY A 52 14.31 6.49 -4.92
N GLY A 53 13.44 6.90 -3.99
CA GLY A 53 12.30 7.76 -4.24
C GLY A 53 10.97 7.04 -4.05
N HIS A 54 10.07 7.69 -3.31
CA HIS A 54 8.66 7.32 -3.22
C HIS A 54 7.89 7.94 -4.38
N PHE A 55 7.09 7.12 -5.05
CA PHE A 55 6.15 7.54 -6.07
C PHE A 55 4.74 7.52 -5.51
N ILE A 56 4.10 8.68 -5.44
CA ILE A 56 2.69 8.78 -5.04
C ILE A 56 1.84 8.27 -6.21
N MET A 57 1.24 7.10 -6.04
CA MET A 57 0.32 6.52 -7.02
C MET A 57 -1.01 7.25 -7.05
N LYS A 58 -1.51 7.62 -5.87
CA LYS A 58 -2.80 8.29 -5.74
C LYS A 58 -2.94 9.05 -4.43
N GLU A 59 -3.66 10.17 -4.48
CA GLU A 59 -4.01 11.01 -3.34
C GLU A 59 -5.53 11.03 -3.18
N LEU A 60 -6.01 10.82 -1.95
CA LEU A 60 -7.42 10.60 -1.61
C LEU A 60 -7.77 11.33 -0.31
N ASP A 61 -8.94 11.94 -0.24
CA ASP A 61 -9.37 12.70 0.94
C ASP A 61 -9.93 11.82 2.08
N ASN A 62 -10.13 10.53 1.84
CA ASN A 62 -10.78 9.61 2.78
C ASN A 62 -9.97 8.33 2.98
N GLU A 63 -9.89 7.87 4.22
CA GLU A 63 -9.24 6.60 4.60
C GLU A 63 -9.82 5.42 3.82
N ASN A 64 -11.14 5.34 3.75
CA ASN A 64 -11.82 4.19 3.17
C ASN A 64 -11.48 4.02 1.70
N ASP A 65 -11.48 5.11 0.94
CA ASP A 65 -11.13 5.08 -0.49
C ASP A 65 -9.64 4.80 -0.69
N ALA A 66 -8.78 5.35 0.18
CA ALA A 66 -7.34 5.13 0.14
C ALA A 66 -6.98 3.65 0.33
N PHE A 67 -7.52 3.03 1.37
CA PHE A 67 -7.28 1.61 1.63
C PHE A 67 -8.00 0.69 0.66
N ASP A 68 -9.14 1.10 0.09
CA ASP A 68 -9.80 0.32 -0.97
C ASP A 68 -8.93 0.29 -2.24
N TYR A 69 -8.41 1.46 -2.64
CA TYR A 69 -7.47 1.57 -3.74
C TYR A 69 -6.16 0.82 -3.47
N PHE A 70 -5.59 0.99 -2.28
CA PHE A 70 -4.36 0.32 -1.87
C PHE A 70 -4.49 -1.21 -1.88
N TYR A 71 -5.63 -1.74 -1.43
CA TYR A 71 -5.92 -3.16 -1.50
C TYR A 71 -5.90 -3.71 -2.93
N GLN A 72 -6.42 -2.96 -3.92
CA GLN A 72 -6.32 -3.36 -5.34
C GLN A 72 -4.87 -3.41 -5.83
N ILE A 73 -4.00 -2.51 -5.35
CA ILE A 73 -2.56 -2.52 -5.67
C ILE A 73 -1.90 -3.76 -5.10
N VAL A 74 -2.14 -4.06 -3.81
CA VAL A 74 -1.63 -5.25 -3.14
C VAL A 74 -2.09 -6.52 -3.85
N LEU A 75 -3.37 -6.63 -4.20
CA LEU A 75 -3.89 -7.76 -4.97
C LEU A 75 -3.23 -7.91 -6.34
N SER A 76 -2.91 -6.80 -7.00
CA SER A 76 -2.23 -6.82 -8.29
C SER A 76 -0.80 -7.35 -8.18
N HIS A 77 -0.07 -6.94 -7.14
CA HIS A 77 1.26 -7.49 -6.83
C HIS A 77 1.18 -8.97 -6.46
N HIS A 78 0.21 -9.36 -5.63
CA HIS A 78 0.00 -10.77 -5.28
C HIS A 78 -0.23 -11.68 -6.49
N LYS A 79 -1.05 -11.23 -7.44
CA LYS A 79 -1.27 -11.96 -8.70
C LYS A 79 -0.02 -12.04 -9.56
N ARG A 80 0.84 -11.02 -9.54
CA ARG A 80 2.11 -11.02 -10.30
C ARG A 80 3.15 -11.95 -9.71
N THR A 81 3.25 -12.03 -8.38
CA THR A 81 4.22 -12.92 -7.71
C THR A 81 3.84 -14.39 -7.85
N ASN A 82 2.54 -14.70 -7.89
CA ASN A 82 2.04 -16.08 -7.93
C ASN A 82 1.73 -16.62 -9.34
N ASN A 83 2.17 -15.93 -10.40
CA ASN A 83 1.89 -16.29 -11.79
C ASN A 83 3.18 -16.46 -12.61
#